data_AF-A0A285Z8X6-F1
#
_entry.id   AF-A0A285Z8X6-F1
#
_cell.length_a   1.000
_cell.length_b   1.000
_cell.length_c   1.000
_cell.angle_alpha   90.00
_cell.angle_beta   90.00
_cell.angle_gamma   90.00
#
_symmetry.space_group_name_H-M   'P 1'
#
loop_
_entity.id
_entity.type
_entity.pdbx_description
1 polymer ?
#
loop_
_entity_poly.entity_id
_entity_poly.type
_entity_poly.pdbx_seq_one_letter_code
_entity_poly.pdbx_strand_id
1 'polypeptide(L)' 'MKPGNADPADRSDDIAQLRQHLDMPGLHYQDISMLVGVQQALQRWPLLGESCRSSAQGELSMTAPRRERVTP' A
#
# COMPACT_ATOMS: atom_id res chain seq x y z
N MET A 1 -2.21 -0.98 29.46
CA MET A 1 -2.22 -1.91 28.32
C MET A 1 -1.47 -1.27 27.16
N LYS A 2 -0.38 -1.86 26.68
CA LYS A 2 0.27 -1.40 25.44
C LYS A 2 -0.58 -1.89 24.27
N PRO A 3 -0.99 -1.04 23.30
CA PRO A 3 -1.65 -1.53 22.11
C PRO A 3 -0.71 -2.52 21.43
N GLY A 4 -1.17 -3.76 21.25
CA GLY A 4 -0.41 -4.81 20.59
C GLY A 4 0.04 -4.31 19.22
N ASN A 5 1.34 -4.33 19.01
CA ASN A 5 1.93 -4.16 17.70
C ASN A 5 1.71 -5.47 16.92
N ALA A 6 0.45 -5.80 16.67
CA ALA A 6 0.08 -6.91 15.80
C ALA A 6 0.63 -6.61 14.41
N ASP A 7 1.27 -7.60 13.80
CA ASP A 7 1.79 -7.47 12.45
C ASP A 7 0.63 -7.08 11.51
N PRO A 8 0.84 -6.20 10.51
CA PRO A 8 -0.20 -5.90 9.53
C PRO A 8 -0.78 -7.16 8.86
N ALA A 9 -0.01 -8.24 8.74
CA ALA A 9 -0.52 -9.54 8.29
C ALA A 9 -1.55 -10.14 9.28
N ASP A 10 -1.22 -10.19 10.57
CA ASP A 10 -2.10 -10.74 11.61
C ASP A 10 -3.42 -9.96 11.69
N ARG A 11 -3.37 -8.62 11.57
CA ARG A 11 -4.58 -7.79 11.55
C ARG A 11 -5.48 -8.14 10.38
N SER A 12 -4.91 -8.30 9.18
CA SER A 12 -5.66 -8.65 7.97
C SER A 12 -6.41 -9.97 8.14
N ASP A 13 -5.79 -10.95 8.80
CA ASP A 13 -6.37 -12.26 9.03
C ASP A 13 -7.54 -12.21 10.02
N ASP A 14 -7.42 -11.46 11.12
CA ASP A 14 -8.51 -11.29 12.09
C ASP A 14 -9.76 -10.67 11.42
N ILE A 15 -9.56 -9.75 10.49
CA ILE A 15 -10.65 -9.13 9.72
C ILE A 15 -11.28 -10.12 8.75
N ALA A 16 -10.48 -10.95 8.10
CA ALA A 16 -10.99 -12.02 7.24
C ALA A 16 -11.88 -12.98 8.05
N GLN A 17 -11.45 -13.34 9.26
CA GLN A 17 -12.24 -14.16 10.18
C GLN A 17 -13.53 -13.45 10.63
N LEU A 18 -13.47 -12.16 10.95
CA LEU A 18 -14.65 -11.37 11.32
C LEU A 18 -15.66 -11.27 10.16
N ARG A 19 -15.20 -11.07 8.92
CA ARG A 19 -16.08 -11.04 7.74
C ARG A 19 -16.84 -12.33 7.54
N GLN A 20 -16.16 -13.47 7.73
CA GLN A 20 -16.79 -14.79 7.67
C GLN A 20 -17.82 -14.97 8.78
N HIS A 21 -17.49 -14.56 10.02
CA HIS A 21 -18.40 -14.64 11.16
C HIS A 21 -19.64 -13.75 11.02
N LEU A 22 -19.50 -12.59 10.38
CA LEU A 22 -20.59 -11.65 10.14
C LEU A 22 -21.42 -11.98 8.88
N ASP A 23 -21.05 -13.04 8.16
CA ASP A 23 -21.62 -13.42 6.86
C ASP A 23 -21.62 -12.25 5.83
N MET A 24 -20.56 -11.44 5.88
CA MET A 24 -20.37 -10.28 5.01
C MET A 24 -19.03 -10.37 4.27
N PRO A 25 -18.87 -11.33 3.33
CA PRO A 25 -17.61 -11.55 2.62
C PRO A 25 -17.21 -10.37 1.71
N GLY A 26 -18.20 -9.60 1.23
CA GLY A 26 -17.98 -8.42 0.40
C GLY A 26 -17.64 -7.14 1.18
N LEU A 27 -17.57 -7.19 2.52
CA LEU A 27 -17.35 -6.00 3.34
C LEU A 27 -15.92 -5.47 3.11
N HIS A 28 -15.82 -4.30 2.50
CA HIS A 28 -14.53 -3.65 2.28
C HIS A 28 -13.90 -3.26 3.62
N TYR A 29 -12.64 -3.64 3.82
CA TYR A 29 -11.87 -3.28 4.99
C TYR A 29 -10.89 -2.19 4.62
N GLN A 30 -10.83 -1.14 5.44
CA GLN A 30 -9.90 -0.05 5.28
C GLN A 30 -9.18 0.18 6.62
N ASP A 31 -7.87 -0.03 6.66
CA ASP A 31 -7.07 0.36 7.84
C ASP A 31 -6.84 1.88 7.84
N ILE A 32 -7.65 2.58 8.62
CA ILE A 32 -7.56 4.04 8.78
C ILE A 32 -6.28 4.43 9.54
N SER A 33 -5.80 3.59 10.46
CA SER A 33 -4.64 3.90 11.30
C SER A 33 -3.35 3.90 10.48
N MET A 34 -3.18 2.90 9.61
CA MET A 34 -2.06 2.89 8.67
C MET A 34 -2.12 4.07 7.70
N LEU A 35 -3.29 4.34 7.12
CA LEU A 35 -3.47 5.45 6.17
C LEU A 35 -3.09 6.79 6.80
N VAL A 36 -3.56 7.06 8.02
CA VAL A 36 -3.23 8.27 8.77
C VAL A 36 -1.74 8.32 9.12
N GLY A 37 -1.14 7.19 9.51
CA GLY A 37 0.29 7.08 9.78
C GLY A 37 1.15 7.46 8.57
N VAL A 38 0.80 6.95 7.39
CA VAL A 38 1.48 7.30 6.13
C VAL A 38 1.35 8.79 5.83
N GLN A 39 0.15 9.36 5.94
CA GLN A 39 -0.06 10.79 5.70
C GLN A 39 0.77 11.65 6.65
N GLN A 40 0.80 11.32 7.94
CA GLN A 40 1.62 12.03 8.93
C GLN A 40 3.11 11.89 8.65
N ALA A 41 3.57 10.72 8.22
CA ALA A 41 4.97 10.53 7.82
C ALA A 41 5.32 11.42 6.61
N LEU A 42 4.45 11.48 5.60
CA LEU A 42 4.65 12.35 4.43
C LEU A 42 4.65 13.84 4.79
N GLN A 43 3.83 14.28 5.74
CA GLN A 43 3.87 15.65 6.26
C GLN A 43 5.18 15.95 6.99
N ARG A 44 5.72 14.98 7.74
CA ARG A 44 6.96 15.13 8.51
C ARG A 44 8.21 15.05 7.63
N TRP A 45 8.18 14.24 6.57
CA TRP A 45 9.29 14.01 5.65
C TRP A 45 8.84 14.24 4.20
N PRO A 46 8.77 15.50 3.73
CA PRO A 46 8.28 15.82 2.39
C PRO A 46 9.03 15.09 1.25
N LEU A 47 10.36 14.97 1.39
CA LEU A 47 11.23 14.28 0.41
C LEU A 47 10.93 12.78 0.27
N LEU A 48 10.30 12.16 1.28
CA LEU A 48 9.87 10.76 1.22
C LEU A 48 8.79 10.57 0.15
N GLY A 49 7.85 11.52 0.05
CA GLY A 49 6.78 11.48 -0.95
C GLY A 49 7.28 11.70 -2.38
N GLU A 50 8.31 12.53 -2.54
CA GLU A 50 8.98 12.74 -3.83
C GLU A 50 9.72 11.48 -4.28
N SER A 51 10.43 10.84 -3.35
CA SER A 51 11.14 9.57 -3.61
C SER A 51 10.17 8.45 -4.01
N CYS A 52 9.04 8.30 -3.29
CA CYS A 52 8.01 7.31 -3.64
C CYS A 52 7.42 7.56 -5.04
N ARG A 53 7.15 8.82 -5.39
CA ARG A 53 6.66 9.18 -6.74
C ARG A 53 7.70 8.92 -7.82
N SER A 54 8.97 9.24 -7.57
CA SER A 54 10.06 9.00 -8.51
C SER A 54 10.28 7.50 -8.75
N SER A 55 10.18 6.67 -7.71
CA SER A 55 10.27 5.21 -7.84
C SER A 55 9.10 4.62 -8.62
N ALA A 56 7.87 5.08 -8.36
CA ALA A 56 6.69 4.63 -9.10
C ALA A 56 6.75 4.98 -10.60
N GLN A 57 7.30 6.16 -10.95
CA GLN A 57 7.54 6.56 -12.35
C GLN A 57 8.68 5.79 -13.02
N GLY A 58 9.70 5.38 -12.26
CA GLY A 58 10.76 4.49 -12.72
C GLY A 58 10.24 3.10 -13.09
N GLU A 59 9.33 2.55 -12.29
CA GLU A 59 8.69 1.25 -12.55
C GLU A 59 7.78 1.29 -13.80
N LEU A 60 6.99 2.36 -13.96
CA LEU A 60 6.20 2.62 -15.17
C LEU A 60 7.07 2.80 -16.44
N SER A 61 8.28 3.34 -16.29
CA SER A 61 9.21 3.50 -17.43
C SER A 61 9.93 2.21 -17.82
N MET A 62 10.13 1.27 -16.89
CA MET A 62 10.74 -0.04 -17.17
C MET A 62 9.78 -1.04 -17.86
N THR A 63 8.48 -0.77 -17.86
CA THR A 63 7.47 -1.63 -18.50
C THR A 63 7.10 -1.19 -19.93
N ALA A 64 7.61 -0.05 -20.40
CA ALA A 64 7.42 0.39 -21.77
C ALA A 64 8.25 -0.50 -22.72
N PRO A 65 7.64 -1.21 -23.69
CA PRO A 65 8.40 -2.06 -24.60
C PRO A 65 9.33 -1.17 -25.42
N ARG A 66 10.64 -1.41 -25.25
CA ARG A 66 11.72 -0.84 -26.05
C ARG A 66 11.40 -1.09 -27.52
N ARG A 67 10.85 -0.09 -28.21
CA ARG A 67 10.68 -0.10 -29.67
C ARG A 67 12.06 -0.22 -30.30
N GLU A 68 12.44 -1.45 -30.62
CA GLU A 68 13.62 -1.77 -31.40
C GLU A 68 13.42 -1.14 -32.79
N ARG A 69 14.09 -0.01 -33.03
CA ARG A 69 14.27 0.49 -34.39
C ARG A 69 15.21 -0.48 -35.09
N VAL A 70 14.64 -1.38 -35.88
CA VAL A 70 15.35 -2.04 -36.97
C VAL A 70 15.53 -0.97 -38.06
N THR A 71 16.74 -0.44 -38.15
CA THR A 71 17.18 0.33 -39.33
C THR A 71 17.63 -0.62 -40.44
N PRO A 72 17.39 -0.24 -41.72
CA PRO A 72 17.53 -1.11 -42.89
C PRO A 72 18.97 -1.50 -43.23
#